data_AF-A0A947GHA0-F1
#
_entry.id   AF-A0A947GHA0-F1
#
_cell.length_a   1.000
_cell.length_b   1.000
_cell.length_c   1.000
_cell.angle_alpha   90.00
_cell.angle_beta   90.00
_cell.angle_gamma   90.00
#
_symmetry.space_group_name_H-M   'P 1'
#
loop_
_entity.id
_entity.type
_entity.pdbx_description
1 polymer ?
#
loop_
_entity_poly.entity_id
_entity_poly.type
_entity_poly.pdbx_seq_one_letter_code
_entity_poly.pdbx_strand_id
1 'polypeptide(L)'
;MEAFEGPAKTVKKPKFHVEFCLGESSLSSMQQEEVKQYLRRLLGDLGIQVSLEIVFTSSDNLLENHISPGIIVNGIKGRIPSKNWFKGSEINNLISRLCEAIFLNRILLVTDEYADHLYCKWFLDNANSQLGASINKKQLKKLLERCTQLGLNMDIAKRVAEQWALYIEDIDGEDAENIEDDRYILESLLAAETPHQITVDVSSKLYETVFLSLNFQLKTNSSLDDKILLMRETLFYELGIQFPTVKFRLSTDLPNHYFQIWLHQIRGPLREGLAPDEVFVNIPHEQLKLLKIKGREAINPNDGSKSIIISTTDAEKLKELIFTRWNTEEHLFLTLAAELRTQASEYLSIAKVETILSSLNRSYPALVFKVLERFSLCTIIDVLQNLVKEKVSIRNMWTILETLLEVQSIAKEDFEKKIPISLLQARICPAVGTDTKLFSAKNCSEACRITLGSSITFAVTRGTKAISVWLLSKDIEHRVQYSNQAPMEEQEKIALLTEIDNQVSSFYQSTATTLPVILTKMSVRLLLREIIALEFPYINVLSYNELDPGVNIKPVACIKWENHF
;
A
#
# COMPACT_ATOMS: atom_id res chain seq x y z
N MET A 1 -16.18 -40.53 -34.80
CA MET A 1 -15.77 -39.29 -35.47
C MET A 1 -17.03 -38.48 -35.75
N GLU A 2 -17.50 -37.73 -34.76
CA GLU A 2 -18.29 -36.52 -34.99
C GLU A 2 -17.68 -35.49 -34.05
N ALA A 3 -16.90 -34.57 -34.62
CA ALA A 3 -16.27 -33.49 -33.91
C ALA A 3 -17.35 -32.48 -33.51
N PHE A 4 -17.64 -32.39 -32.21
CA PHE A 4 -18.31 -31.24 -31.63
C PHE A 4 -17.36 -30.03 -31.70
N GLU A 5 -17.23 -29.42 -32.88
CA GLU A 5 -16.77 -28.04 -32.99
C GLU A 5 -17.90 -27.12 -32.52
N GLY A 6 -18.01 -26.96 -31.19
CA GLY A 6 -18.75 -25.83 -30.63
C GLY A 6 -18.09 -24.53 -31.11
N PRO A 7 -18.85 -23.43 -31.27
CA PRO A 7 -18.28 -22.17 -31.74
C PRO A 7 -17.17 -21.77 -30.76
N ALA A 8 -15.95 -21.57 -31.26
CA ALA A 8 -14.84 -21.04 -30.49
C ALA A 8 -15.34 -19.74 -29.82
N LYS A 9 -15.71 -19.81 -28.54
CA LYS A 9 -16.06 -18.62 -27.76
C LYS A 9 -14.85 -17.71 -27.89
N THR A 10 -15.00 -16.62 -28.62
CA THR A 10 -13.97 -15.60 -28.74
C THR A 10 -13.66 -15.13 -27.34
N VAL A 11 -12.53 -15.60 -26.80
CA VAL A 11 -12.08 -15.27 -25.47
C VAL A 11 -11.94 -13.76 -25.42
N LYS A 12 -12.81 -13.11 -24.66
CA LYS A 12 -12.75 -11.67 -24.45
C LYS A 12 -11.54 -11.41 -23.57
N LYS A 13 -10.40 -11.13 -24.20
CA LYS A 13 -9.17 -10.75 -23.48
C LYS A 13 -9.54 -9.61 -22.53
N PRO A 14 -9.10 -9.63 -21.26
CA PRO A 14 -9.34 -8.53 -20.36
C PRO A 14 -8.92 -7.22 -21.05
N LYS A 15 -9.83 -6.25 -21.04
CA LYS A 15 -9.62 -4.97 -21.71
C LYS A 15 -9.07 -4.00 -20.68
N PHE A 16 -7.77 -3.72 -20.80
CA PHE A 16 -7.18 -2.64 -20.04
C PHE A 16 -7.40 -1.37 -20.84
N HIS A 17 -8.58 -0.78 -20.64
CA HIS A 17 -8.85 0.56 -21.09
C HIS A 17 -8.19 1.53 -20.11
N VAL A 18 -7.41 2.47 -20.61
CA VAL A 18 -6.87 3.54 -19.79
C VAL A 18 -7.20 4.83 -20.47
N GLU A 19 -8.11 5.57 -19.88
CA GLU A 19 -8.40 6.92 -20.33
C GLU A 19 -7.54 7.90 -19.54
N PHE A 20 -6.79 8.71 -20.25
CA PHE A 20 -5.95 9.75 -19.69
C PHE A 20 -6.49 11.09 -20.16
N CYS A 21 -7.10 11.86 -19.27
CA CYS A 21 -7.26 13.27 -19.56
C CYS A 21 -5.90 13.95 -19.39
N LEU A 22 -5.25 14.26 -20.49
CA LEU A 22 -4.16 15.22 -20.46
C LEU A 22 -4.78 16.61 -20.29
N GLY A 23 -4.25 17.42 -19.39
CA GLY A 23 -4.63 18.84 -19.27
C GLY A 23 -4.24 19.64 -20.52
N GLU A 24 -3.74 20.86 -20.34
CA GLU A 24 -3.27 21.69 -21.47
C GLU A 24 -2.04 21.10 -22.22
N SER A 25 -1.42 20.03 -21.72
CA SER A 25 -0.22 19.40 -22.28
C SER A 25 -0.53 18.18 -23.15
N SER A 26 -0.26 18.23 -24.47
CA SER A 26 -0.36 17.05 -25.33
C SER A 26 0.92 16.21 -25.31
N LEU A 27 0.78 14.88 -25.25
CA LEU A 27 1.91 13.95 -25.41
C LEU A 27 2.23 13.75 -26.89
N SER A 28 3.51 13.78 -27.25
CA SER A 28 3.98 13.43 -28.60
C SER A 28 3.74 11.94 -28.90
N SER A 29 3.68 11.58 -30.18
CA SER A 29 3.48 10.19 -30.62
C SER A 29 4.55 9.23 -30.07
N MET A 30 5.81 9.70 -29.97
CA MET A 30 6.92 8.94 -29.39
C MET A 30 6.70 8.66 -27.90
N GLN A 31 6.23 9.66 -27.14
CA GLN A 31 5.97 9.53 -25.70
C GLN A 31 4.81 8.58 -25.41
N GLN A 32 3.76 8.63 -26.24
CA GLN A 32 2.66 7.68 -26.13
C GLN A 32 3.14 6.23 -26.35
N GLU A 33 4.11 6.01 -27.24
CA GLU A 33 4.67 4.68 -27.49
C GLU A 33 5.59 4.20 -26.36
N GLU A 34 6.37 5.09 -25.73
CA GLU A 34 7.16 4.75 -24.54
C GLU A 34 6.28 4.29 -23.38
N VAL A 35 5.18 5.01 -23.11
CA VAL A 35 4.17 4.60 -22.12
C VAL A 35 3.63 3.21 -22.49
N LYS A 36 3.17 3.01 -23.73
CA LYS A 36 2.67 1.71 -24.19
C LYS A 36 3.70 0.59 -24.02
N GLN A 37 4.95 0.83 -24.35
CA GLN A 37 6.02 -0.16 -24.25
C GLN A 37 6.27 -0.56 -22.79
N TYR A 38 6.31 0.42 -21.87
CA TYR A 38 6.43 0.13 -20.45
C TYR A 38 5.23 -0.68 -19.95
N LEU A 39 4.00 -0.30 -20.32
CA LEU A 39 2.80 -1.03 -19.89
C LEU A 39 2.78 -2.46 -20.41
N ARG A 40 3.18 -2.67 -21.66
CA ARG A 40 3.35 -4.02 -22.21
C ARG A 40 4.38 -4.84 -21.42
N ARG A 41 5.48 -4.22 -20.95
CA ARG A 41 6.48 -4.90 -20.10
C ARG A 41 5.87 -5.29 -18.75
N LEU A 42 5.20 -4.37 -18.05
CA LEU A 42 4.56 -4.64 -16.76
C LEU A 42 3.48 -5.74 -16.87
N LEU A 43 2.64 -5.68 -17.90
CA LEU A 43 1.64 -6.71 -18.18
C LEU A 43 2.29 -8.04 -18.58
N GLY A 44 3.46 -7.98 -19.24
CA GLY A 44 4.33 -9.12 -19.52
C GLY A 44 4.84 -9.78 -18.25
N ASP A 45 5.31 -9.01 -17.26
CA ASP A 45 5.77 -9.54 -15.96
C ASP A 45 4.63 -10.26 -15.22
N LEU A 46 3.40 -9.73 -15.31
CA LEU A 46 2.20 -10.39 -14.78
C LEU A 46 1.89 -11.72 -15.50
N GLY A 47 2.28 -11.90 -16.76
CA GLY A 47 1.93 -13.06 -17.59
C GLY A 47 0.47 -13.03 -18.07
N ILE A 48 -0.20 -11.88 -18.03
CA ILE A 48 -1.60 -11.73 -18.44
C ILE A 48 -1.66 -11.24 -19.88
N GLN A 49 -2.36 -11.98 -20.75
CA GLN A 49 -2.65 -11.52 -22.11
C GLN A 49 -3.80 -10.51 -22.10
N VAL A 50 -3.44 -9.23 -22.12
CA VAL A 50 -4.39 -8.11 -22.03
C VAL A 50 -4.56 -7.45 -23.40
N SER A 51 -5.80 -7.05 -23.72
CA SER A 51 -6.02 -6.07 -24.80
C SER A 51 -5.88 -4.67 -24.20
N LEU A 52 -4.76 -4.02 -24.50
CA LEU A 52 -4.42 -2.69 -23.98
C LEU A 52 -4.98 -1.62 -24.93
N GLU A 53 -5.95 -0.86 -24.47
CA GLU A 53 -6.47 0.32 -25.15
C GLU A 53 -6.12 1.54 -24.30
N ILE A 54 -5.36 2.46 -24.85
CA ILE A 54 -4.99 3.71 -24.17
C ILE A 54 -5.60 4.85 -24.96
N VAL A 55 -6.51 5.58 -24.33
CA VAL A 55 -7.12 6.79 -24.87
C VAL A 55 -6.50 7.98 -24.14
N PHE A 56 -5.96 8.93 -24.90
CA PHE A 56 -5.53 10.22 -24.38
C PHE A 56 -6.58 11.26 -24.79
N THR A 57 -7.34 11.77 -23.83
CA THR A 57 -8.40 12.77 -24.01
C THR A 57 -7.85 14.16 -23.63
N SER A 58 -8.15 15.19 -24.42
CA SER A 58 -7.80 16.58 -24.07
C SER A 58 -8.84 17.19 -23.12
N SER A 59 -8.40 18.11 -22.26
CA SER A 59 -9.25 18.75 -21.22
C SER A 59 -10.52 19.43 -21.73
N ASP A 60 -10.55 19.87 -22.99
CA ASP A 60 -11.64 20.68 -23.54
C ASP A 60 -12.98 19.92 -23.67
N ASN A 61 -12.97 18.59 -23.69
CA ASN A 61 -14.19 17.76 -23.78
C ASN A 61 -14.80 17.34 -22.42
N LEU A 62 -14.25 17.79 -21.28
CA LEU A 62 -14.65 17.30 -19.95
C LEU A 62 -15.73 18.14 -19.27
N LEU A 63 -15.90 19.39 -19.69
CA LEU A 63 -16.90 20.30 -19.13
C LEU A 63 -18.35 19.88 -19.44
N GLU A 64 -18.58 19.08 -20.48
CA GLU A 64 -19.93 18.65 -20.87
C GLU A 64 -20.39 17.34 -20.19
N ASN A 65 -19.50 16.53 -19.61
CA ASN A 65 -19.84 15.17 -19.14
C ASN A 65 -19.56 14.86 -17.66
N HIS A 66 -19.05 15.80 -16.86
CA HIS A 66 -18.72 15.57 -15.43
C HIS A 66 -17.83 14.33 -15.18
N ILE A 67 -16.97 13.94 -16.14
CA ILE A 67 -16.05 12.81 -15.99
C ILE A 67 -14.79 13.34 -15.32
N SER A 68 -14.53 12.95 -14.08
CA SER A 68 -13.24 13.18 -13.44
C SER A 68 -12.15 12.42 -14.19
N PRO A 69 -10.94 12.98 -14.42
CA PRO A 69 -9.80 12.21 -14.94
C PRO A 69 -9.63 10.91 -14.15
N GLY A 70 -9.54 9.77 -14.83
CA GLY A 70 -9.76 8.45 -14.22
C GLY A 70 -9.10 7.34 -15.02
N ILE A 71 -8.36 6.44 -14.36
CA ILE A 71 -8.02 5.14 -14.98
C ILE A 71 -9.29 4.29 -14.94
N ILE A 72 -9.70 3.63 -16.03
CA ILE A 72 -10.92 2.81 -16.05
C ILE A 72 -10.57 1.37 -16.47
N VAL A 73 -10.31 0.51 -15.50
CA VAL A 73 -9.99 -0.89 -15.78
C VAL A 73 -11.28 -1.71 -15.86
N ASN A 74 -11.57 -2.30 -17.03
CA ASN A 74 -12.79 -3.11 -17.24
C ASN A 74 -14.12 -2.39 -16.87
N GLY A 75 -14.21 -1.08 -17.12
CA GLY A 75 -15.38 -0.27 -16.76
C GLY A 75 -15.44 0.15 -15.29
N ILE A 76 -14.46 -0.27 -14.48
CA ILE A 76 -14.32 0.13 -13.08
C ILE A 76 -13.31 1.27 -13.01
N LYS A 77 -13.71 2.39 -12.43
CA LYS A 77 -12.81 3.50 -12.15
C LYS A 77 -11.74 3.05 -11.15
N GLY A 78 -10.51 2.96 -11.62
CA GLY A 78 -9.31 2.65 -10.88
C GLY A 78 -8.78 3.83 -10.07
N ARG A 79 -7.88 3.50 -9.16
CA ARG A 79 -7.19 4.37 -8.20
C ARG A 79 -6.25 5.34 -8.93
N ILE A 80 -6.26 6.62 -8.57
CA ILE A 80 -5.26 7.61 -9.00
C ILE A 80 -4.54 8.13 -7.75
N PRO A 81 -3.19 8.18 -7.73
CA PRO A 81 -2.43 8.58 -6.55
C PRO A 81 -2.48 10.06 -6.12
N SER A 82 -2.91 11.04 -6.95
CA SER A 82 -3.15 12.44 -6.50
C SER A 82 -3.91 13.30 -7.52
N LYS A 83 -4.56 14.40 -7.10
CA LYS A 83 -5.21 15.40 -7.98
C LYS A 83 -4.23 16.26 -8.80
N ASN A 84 -3.00 16.46 -8.32
CA ASN A 84 -1.92 17.17 -9.04
C ASN A 84 -1.19 16.29 -10.07
N TRP A 85 -1.75 15.11 -10.39
CA TRP A 85 -1.23 14.15 -11.37
C TRP A 85 -0.81 14.76 -12.72
N PHE A 86 -1.57 15.75 -13.18
CA PHE A 86 -1.35 16.42 -14.48
C PHE A 86 -0.59 17.74 -14.38
N LYS A 87 -0.22 18.18 -13.17
CA LYS A 87 0.62 19.37 -12.99
C LYS A 87 2.08 18.95 -12.98
N GLY A 88 2.80 19.39 -14.02
CA GLY A 88 4.22 19.15 -14.21
C GLY A 88 4.56 18.96 -15.68
N SER A 89 5.49 19.77 -16.18
CA SER A 89 5.92 19.77 -17.59
C SER A 89 6.94 18.68 -17.95
N GLU A 90 7.36 17.85 -16.98
CA GLU A 90 8.37 16.81 -17.20
C GLU A 90 7.72 15.44 -17.52
N ILE A 91 7.96 14.96 -18.75
CA ILE A 91 7.43 13.72 -19.32
C ILE A 91 7.74 12.47 -18.49
N ASN A 92 8.94 12.39 -17.91
CA ASN A 92 9.35 11.24 -17.09
C ASN A 92 8.54 11.15 -15.79
N ASN A 93 8.13 12.30 -15.25
CA ASN A 93 7.22 12.34 -14.10
C ASN A 93 5.82 11.81 -14.49
N LEU A 94 5.35 12.09 -15.71
CA LEU A 94 4.08 11.51 -16.17
C LEU A 94 4.19 9.99 -16.32
N ILE A 95 5.24 9.48 -16.99
CA ILE A 95 5.43 8.02 -17.17
C ILE A 95 5.49 7.33 -15.81
N SER A 96 6.35 7.79 -14.89
CA SER A 96 6.48 7.24 -13.53
C SER A 96 5.13 7.16 -12.80
N ARG A 97 4.36 8.26 -12.84
CA ARG A 97 3.00 8.33 -12.29
C ARG A 97 2.10 7.29 -12.96
N LEU A 98 2.00 7.26 -14.28
CA LEU A 98 1.15 6.29 -14.99
C LEU A 98 1.47 4.84 -14.61
N CYS A 99 2.76 4.53 -14.45
CA CYS A 99 3.22 3.22 -14.01
C CYS A 99 2.75 2.89 -12.59
N GLU A 100 2.84 3.84 -11.67
CA GLU A 100 2.38 3.70 -10.29
C GLU A 100 0.88 3.44 -10.21
N ALA A 101 0.07 4.19 -10.94
CA ALA A 101 -1.37 3.99 -10.90
C ALA A 101 -1.79 2.63 -11.48
N ILE A 102 -1.12 2.15 -12.52
CA ILE A 102 -1.41 0.82 -13.08
C ILE A 102 -0.94 -0.28 -12.13
N PHE A 103 0.24 -0.12 -11.54
CA PHE A 103 0.73 -1.01 -10.50
C PHE A 103 -0.29 -1.11 -9.36
N LEU A 104 -0.84 0.00 -8.87
CA LEU A 104 -1.84 0.02 -7.79
C LEU A 104 -3.20 -0.59 -8.19
N ASN A 105 -3.55 -0.59 -9.47
CA ASN A 105 -4.81 -1.12 -9.99
C ASN A 105 -4.72 -2.53 -10.58
N ARG A 106 -3.54 -3.17 -10.52
CA ARG A 106 -3.29 -4.49 -11.12
C ARG A 106 -4.30 -5.57 -10.73
N ILE A 107 -4.88 -5.50 -9.53
CA ILE A 107 -5.89 -6.48 -9.08
C ILE A 107 -7.16 -6.45 -9.94
N LEU A 108 -7.51 -5.29 -10.52
CA LEU A 108 -8.67 -5.12 -11.40
C LEU A 108 -8.52 -5.85 -12.75
N LEU A 109 -7.32 -6.37 -13.05
CA LEU A 109 -7.05 -7.19 -14.24
C LEU A 109 -7.66 -8.60 -14.12
N VAL A 110 -7.86 -9.09 -12.90
CA VAL A 110 -8.42 -10.43 -12.65
C VAL A 110 -9.95 -10.35 -12.68
N THR A 111 -10.53 -10.39 -13.88
CA THR A 111 -11.99 -10.44 -14.05
C THR A 111 -12.52 -11.86 -13.88
N ASP A 112 -13.82 -11.99 -13.60
CA ASP A 112 -14.51 -13.29 -13.61
C ASP A 112 -14.36 -14.00 -14.96
N GLU A 113 -14.51 -13.27 -16.08
CA GLU A 113 -14.33 -13.81 -17.43
C GLU A 113 -12.90 -14.35 -17.65
N TYR A 114 -11.89 -13.64 -17.15
CA TYR A 114 -10.48 -14.04 -17.30
C TYR A 114 -10.13 -15.24 -16.41
N ALA A 115 -10.61 -15.24 -15.17
CA ALA A 115 -10.44 -16.37 -14.26
C ALA A 115 -11.10 -17.64 -14.82
N ASP A 116 -12.30 -17.52 -15.38
CA ASP A 116 -13.02 -18.62 -16.05
C ASP A 116 -12.27 -19.15 -17.27
N HIS A 117 -11.68 -18.26 -18.07
CA HIS A 117 -10.86 -18.67 -19.20
C HIS A 117 -9.60 -19.42 -18.76
N LEU A 118 -8.88 -18.91 -17.74
CA LEU A 118 -7.72 -19.61 -17.19
C LEU A 118 -8.10 -20.95 -16.58
N TYR A 119 -9.26 -21.04 -15.92
CA TYR A 119 -9.80 -22.29 -15.40
C TYR A 119 -9.95 -23.34 -16.50
N CYS A 120 -10.63 -23.00 -17.60
CA CYS A 120 -10.78 -23.91 -18.74
C CYS A 120 -9.42 -24.32 -19.32
N LYS A 121 -8.54 -23.34 -19.54
CA LYS A 121 -7.22 -23.56 -20.14
C LYS A 121 -6.31 -24.45 -19.28
N TRP A 122 -6.34 -24.28 -17.96
CA TRP A 122 -5.45 -24.99 -17.05
C TRP A 122 -6.00 -26.39 -16.72
N PHE A 123 -7.31 -26.52 -16.54
CA PHE A 123 -7.93 -27.70 -15.95
C PHE A 123 -8.87 -28.49 -16.89
N LEU A 124 -9.42 -27.91 -17.96
CA LEU A 124 -10.39 -28.61 -18.83
C LEU A 124 -9.79 -29.01 -20.19
N ASP A 125 -8.93 -28.18 -20.78
CA ASP A 125 -8.35 -28.42 -22.11
C ASP A 125 -7.20 -29.44 -22.12
N ASN A 126 -6.64 -29.78 -20.95
CA ASN A 126 -5.55 -30.76 -20.83
C ASN A 126 -6.11 -32.17 -20.63
N ALA A 127 -5.88 -33.07 -21.59
CA ALA A 127 -6.39 -34.45 -21.65
C ALA A 127 -5.98 -35.39 -20.48
N ASN A 128 -5.35 -34.88 -19.42
CA ASN A 128 -4.87 -35.61 -18.23
C ASN A 128 -5.49 -35.12 -16.90
N SER A 129 -6.52 -34.26 -16.90
CA SER A 129 -6.96 -33.57 -15.68
C SER A 129 -8.03 -34.32 -14.87
N GLN A 130 -7.61 -35.29 -14.05
CA GLN A 130 -8.38 -35.60 -12.83
C GLN A 130 -8.43 -34.37 -11.88
N LEU A 131 -7.40 -33.52 -11.94
CA LEU A 131 -7.23 -32.22 -11.26
C LEU A 131 -8.33 -31.17 -11.46
N GLY A 132 -9.14 -31.28 -12.52
CA GLY A 132 -10.17 -30.29 -12.80
C GLY A 132 -11.39 -30.36 -11.89
N ALA A 133 -11.55 -31.44 -11.11
CA ALA A 133 -12.70 -31.63 -10.24
C ALA A 133 -12.55 -30.91 -8.87
N SER A 134 -11.32 -30.60 -8.47
CA SER A 134 -10.98 -30.41 -7.05
C SER A 134 -10.91 -28.94 -6.64
N ILE A 135 -10.46 -28.06 -7.55
CA ILE A 135 -10.58 -26.60 -7.39
C ILE A 135 -11.79 -26.08 -8.15
N ASN A 136 -12.57 -25.22 -7.49
CA ASN A 136 -13.65 -24.48 -8.15
C ASN A 136 -13.19 -23.11 -8.70
N LYS A 137 -13.98 -22.54 -9.63
CA LYS A 137 -13.70 -21.24 -10.26
C LYS A 137 -13.50 -20.09 -9.27
N LYS A 138 -14.24 -20.11 -8.14
CA LYS A 138 -14.18 -19.05 -7.12
C LYS A 138 -12.88 -19.12 -6.31
N GLN A 139 -12.42 -20.33 -5.97
CA GLN A 139 -11.11 -20.57 -5.35
C GLN A 139 -9.99 -20.11 -6.29
N LEU A 140 -10.05 -20.48 -7.58
CA LEU A 140 -9.06 -20.03 -8.56
C LEU A 140 -9.03 -18.50 -8.66
N LYS A 141 -10.19 -17.83 -8.76
CA LYS A 141 -10.25 -16.36 -8.80
C LYS A 141 -9.56 -15.73 -7.59
N LYS A 142 -9.84 -16.22 -6.38
CA LYS A 142 -9.20 -15.73 -5.14
C LYS A 142 -7.69 -15.93 -5.16
N LEU A 143 -7.20 -17.08 -5.62
CA LEU A 143 -5.77 -17.34 -5.81
C LEU A 143 -5.16 -16.33 -6.78
N LEU A 144 -5.80 -16.06 -7.92
CA LEU A 144 -5.32 -15.10 -8.91
C LEU A 144 -5.29 -13.67 -8.35
N GLU A 145 -6.35 -13.24 -7.65
CA GLU A 145 -6.39 -11.95 -6.94
C GLU A 145 -5.25 -11.86 -5.91
N ARG A 146 -5.02 -12.92 -5.14
CA ARG A 146 -3.95 -12.96 -4.13
C ARG A 146 -2.55 -12.93 -4.75
N CYS A 147 -2.31 -13.70 -5.82
CA CYS A 147 -1.05 -13.69 -6.57
C CYS A 147 -0.75 -12.30 -7.14
N THR A 148 -1.74 -11.67 -7.78
CA THR A 148 -1.56 -10.33 -8.35
C THR A 148 -1.32 -9.28 -7.27
N GLN A 149 -1.99 -9.38 -6.11
CA GLN A 149 -1.72 -8.53 -4.95
C GLN A 149 -0.28 -8.71 -4.45
N LEU A 150 0.19 -9.95 -4.30
CA LEU A 150 1.55 -10.25 -3.87
C LEU A 150 2.62 -9.90 -4.91
N GLY A 151 2.28 -9.63 -6.16
CA GLY A 151 3.29 -9.38 -7.20
C GLY A 151 3.84 -10.68 -7.83
N LEU A 152 3.08 -11.78 -7.78
CA LEU A 152 3.43 -13.07 -8.38
C LEU A 152 2.82 -13.17 -9.79
N ASN A 153 3.58 -13.74 -10.72
CA ASN A 153 3.14 -13.90 -12.11
C ASN A 153 2.16 -15.08 -12.27
N MET A 154 1.50 -15.15 -13.44
CA MET A 154 0.53 -16.21 -13.73
C MET A 154 1.14 -17.61 -13.83
N ASP A 155 2.43 -17.74 -14.12
CA ASP A 155 3.12 -19.04 -14.15
C ASP A 155 3.27 -19.63 -12.74
N ILE A 156 3.60 -18.80 -11.75
CA ILE A 156 3.54 -19.21 -10.33
C ILE A 156 2.11 -19.53 -9.94
N ALA A 157 1.16 -18.65 -10.29
CA ALA A 157 -0.25 -18.87 -9.95
C ALA A 157 -0.76 -20.21 -10.47
N LYS A 158 -0.34 -20.61 -11.68
CA LYS A 158 -0.63 -21.93 -12.24
C LYS A 158 -0.01 -23.06 -11.41
N ARG A 159 1.28 -22.99 -11.07
CA ARG A 159 1.94 -24.02 -10.24
C ARG A 159 1.28 -24.17 -8.87
N VAL A 160 0.95 -23.05 -8.22
CA VAL A 160 0.26 -23.05 -6.93
C VAL A 160 -1.14 -23.63 -7.08
N ALA A 161 -1.87 -23.30 -8.16
CA ALA A 161 -3.19 -23.87 -8.42
C ALA A 161 -3.12 -25.40 -8.59
N GLU A 162 -2.13 -25.90 -9.34
CA GLU A 162 -1.92 -27.34 -9.53
C GLU A 162 -1.59 -28.05 -8.20
N GLN A 163 -0.68 -27.49 -7.39
CA GLN A 163 -0.34 -28.03 -6.07
C GLN A 163 -1.52 -27.99 -5.10
N TRP A 164 -2.29 -26.91 -5.12
CA TRP A 164 -3.45 -26.75 -4.24
C TRP A 164 -4.57 -27.73 -4.63
N ALA A 165 -4.78 -27.98 -5.92
CA ALA A 165 -5.75 -28.98 -6.39
C ALA A 165 -5.38 -30.40 -5.94
N LEU A 166 -4.10 -30.78 -6.00
CA LEU A 166 -3.63 -32.07 -5.49
C LEU A 166 -3.90 -32.23 -3.99
N TYR A 167 -3.68 -31.17 -3.20
CA TYR A 167 -3.94 -31.20 -1.77
C TYR A 167 -5.41 -31.41 -1.44
N ILE A 168 -6.32 -30.82 -2.22
CA ILE A 168 -7.76 -30.99 -2.02
C ILE A 168 -8.19 -32.43 -2.34
N GLU A 169 -7.64 -33.05 -3.39
CA GLU A 169 -7.91 -34.46 -3.73
C GLU A 169 -7.49 -35.42 -2.63
N ASP A 170 -6.35 -35.17 -1.98
CA ASP A 170 -5.85 -36.00 -0.88
C ASP A 170 -6.75 -35.93 0.38
N ILE A 171 -7.60 -34.90 0.52
CA ILE A 171 -8.46 -34.64 1.69
C ILE A 171 -9.90 -35.17 1.49
N ASP A 172 -10.26 -35.71 0.32
CA ASP A 172 -11.61 -36.27 0.02
C ASP A 172 -12.04 -37.50 0.88
N GLY A 173 -11.43 -37.73 2.05
CA GLY A 173 -11.94 -38.55 3.14
C GLY A 173 -12.48 -37.71 4.31
N GLU A 174 -13.80 -37.72 4.50
CA GLU A 174 -14.61 -37.25 5.67
C GLU A 174 -14.42 -35.81 6.24
N ASP A 175 -13.34 -35.07 5.95
CA ASP A 175 -12.99 -33.79 6.61
C ASP A 175 -13.06 -32.53 5.70
N ALA A 176 -13.56 -32.64 4.47
CA ALA A 176 -13.54 -31.58 3.44
C ALA A 176 -14.40 -30.30 3.70
N GLU A 177 -15.03 -30.15 4.88
CA GLU A 177 -15.89 -28.99 5.19
C GLU A 177 -15.16 -27.81 5.86
N ASN A 178 -13.87 -27.93 6.21
CA ASN A 178 -13.16 -26.86 6.92
C ASN A 178 -12.49 -25.83 5.99
N ILE A 179 -13.23 -24.79 5.61
CA ILE A 179 -12.78 -23.66 4.76
C ILE A 179 -11.50 -22.96 5.31
N GLU A 180 -11.20 -23.08 6.61
CA GLU A 180 -10.01 -22.47 7.21
C GLU A 180 -8.69 -23.19 6.83
N ASP A 181 -8.73 -24.53 6.70
CA ASP A 181 -7.55 -25.33 6.33
C ASP A 181 -7.15 -25.06 4.87
N ASP A 182 -8.14 -24.88 3.98
CA ASP A 182 -7.96 -24.47 2.59
C ASP A 182 -7.14 -23.18 2.45
N ARG A 183 -7.48 -22.15 3.25
CA ARG A 183 -6.81 -20.84 3.16
C ARG A 183 -5.39 -20.90 3.72
N TYR A 184 -5.19 -21.66 4.79
CA TYR A 184 -3.87 -21.87 5.37
C TYR A 184 -2.92 -22.54 4.36
N ILE A 185 -3.40 -23.59 3.68
CA ILE A 185 -2.62 -24.31 2.66
C ILE A 185 -2.26 -23.34 1.53
N LEU A 186 -3.25 -22.60 1.01
CA LEU A 186 -3.03 -21.61 -0.05
C LEU A 186 -1.95 -20.58 0.31
N GLU A 187 -2.06 -19.93 1.47
CA GLU A 187 -1.06 -18.92 1.89
C GLU A 187 0.32 -19.55 2.14
N SER A 188 0.39 -20.82 2.53
CA SER A 188 1.64 -21.58 2.70
C SER A 188 2.33 -21.87 1.37
N LEU A 189 1.57 -22.33 0.38
CA LEU A 189 2.07 -22.55 -0.99
C LEU A 189 2.56 -21.23 -1.61
N LEU A 190 1.80 -20.14 -1.42
CA LEU A 190 2.21 -18.81 -1.88
C LEU A 190 3.50 -18.34 -1.19
N ALA A 191 3.63 -18.55 0.12
CA ALA A 191 4.84 -18.20 0.86
C ALA A 191 6.08 -18.96 0.34
N ALA A 192 5.93 -20.24 -0.03
CA ALA A 192 7.02 -21.04 -0.60
C ALA A 192 7.53 -20.50 -1.95
N GLU A 193 6.63 -19.95 -2.78
CA GLU A 193 6.97 -19.38 -4.08
C GLU A 193 7.46 -17.92 -4.00
N THR A 194 7.35 -17.27 -2.85
CA THR A 194 7.81 -15.88 -2.68
C THR A 194 9.35 -15.78 -2.67
N PRO A 195 9.95 -14.90 -3.50
CA PRO A 195 11.39 -14.67 -3.51
C PRO A 195 11.93 -14.23 -2.15
N HIS A 196 13.06 -14.81 -1.75
CA HIS A 196 13.76 -14.46 -0.50
C HIS A 196 14.69 -13.25 -0.64
N GLN A 197 14.59 -12.49 -1.73
CA GLN A 197 15.37 -11.28 -2.00
C GLN A 197 14.51 -10.22 -2.70
N ILE A 198 14.70 -8.96 -2.31
CA ILE A 198 14.11 -7.81 -2.99
C ILE A 198 15.06 -7.40 -4.10
N THR A 199 14.57 -7.32 -5.34
CA THR A 199 15.39 -6.89 -6.48
C THR A 199 15.14 -5.42 -6.78
N VAL A 200 16.23 -4.67 -6.99
CA VAL A 200 16.19 -3.26 -7.40
C VAL A 200 16.99 -3.11 -8.67
N ASP A 201 16.31 -2.78 -9.77
CA ASP A 201 16.97 -2.50 -11.04
C ASP A 201 17.41 -1.03 -11.04
N VAL A 202 18.65 -0.78 -11.45
CA VAL A 202 19.28 0.54 -11.43
C VAL A 202 19.84 0.85 -12.81
N SER A 203 19.59 2.06 -13.31
CA SER A 203 20.16 2.52 -14.59
C SER A 203 21.69 2.57 -14.54
N SER A 204 22.34 2.39 -15.69
CA SER A 204 23.81 2.38 -15.76
C SER A 204 24.45 3.62 -15.13
N LYS A 205 23.90 4.82 -15.41
CA LYS A 205 24.45 6.07 -14.90
C LYS A 205 24.27 6.23 -13.39
N LEU A 206 23.13 5.81 -12.84
CA LEU A 206 22.93 5.80 -11.39
C LEU A 206 23.84 4.77 -10.72
N TYR A 207 24.02 3.61 -11.36
CA TYR A 207 24.86 2.55 -10.85
C TYR A 207 26.32 2.99 -10.74
N GLU A 208 26.85 3.65 -11.77
CA GLU A 208 28.18 4.25 -11.74
C GLU A 208 28.33 5.26 -10.61
N THR A 209 27.32 6.12 -10.41
CA THR A 209 27.37 7.20 -9.42
C THR A 209 27.38 6.65 -7.98
N VAL A 210 26.53 5.66 -7.71
CA VAL A 210 26.33 5.12 -6.35
C VAL A 210 27.34 4.02 -6.02
N PHE A 211 27.52 3.03 -6.90
CA PHE A 211 28.25 1.82 -6.55
C PHE A 211 29.75 1.87 -6.87
N LEU A 212 30.17 2.63 -7.90
CA LEU A 212 31.61 2.82 -8.13
C LEU A 212 32.23 3.75 -7.08
N SER A 213 31.49 4.75 -6.61
CA SER A 213 31.94 5.63 -5.51
C SER A 213 32.07 4.86 -4.19
N LEU A 214 31.13 3.97 -3.88
CA LEU A 214 31.19 3.11 -2.70
C LEU A 214 32.32 2.07 -2.76
N ASN A 215 32.54 1.43 -3.92
CA ASN A 215 33.63 0.48 -4.10
C ASN A 215 35.01 1.13 -3.97
N PHE A 216 35.13 2.44 -4.22
CA PHE A 216 36.39 3.17 -4.01
C PHE A 216 36.62 3.55 -2.53
N GLN A 217 35.56 3.67 -1.72
CA GLN A 217 35.62 4.04 -0.29
C GLN A 217 35.94 2.88 0.66
N LEU A 218 36.16 1.65 0.13
CA LEU A 218 36.44 0.40 0.84
C LEU A 218 37.66 0.39 1.79
N LYS A 219 38.31 1.53 2.06
CA LYS A 219 39.39 1.63 3.04
C LYS A 219 39.01 2.28 4.38
N THR A 220 37.88 2.99 4.50
CA THR A 220 37.58 3.68 5.78
C THR A 220 36.11 3.94 6.16
N ASN A 221 35.09 3.72 5.32
CA ASN A 221 33.68 3.95 5.71
C ASN A 221 32.73 2.85 5.22
N SER A 222 31.67 2.60 6.02
CA SER A 222 30.63 1.55 5.92
C SER A 222 30.34 1.03 4.50
N SER A 223 30.33 -0.29 4.34
CA SER A 223 29.99 -0.96 3.08
C SER A 223 28.53 -0.71 2.66
N LEU A 224 28.21 -0.94 1.39
CA LEU A 224 26.83 -0.93 0.89
C LEU A 224 25.94 -1.88 1.70
N ASP A 225 26.48 -3.05 2.06
CA ASP A 225 25.76 -4.07 2.83
C ASP A 225 25.41 -3.57 4.24
N ASP A 226 26.29 -2.79 4.88
CA ASP A 226 26.02 -2.18 6.19
C ASP A 226 24.86 -1.17 6.11
N LYS A 227 24.78 -0.39 5.02
CA LYS A 227 23.68 0.56 4.80
C LYS A 227 22.36 -0.14 4.48
N ILE A 228 22.39 -1.21 3.69
CA ILE A 228 21.21 -2.07 3.47
C ILE A 228 20.75 -2.69 4.79
N LEU A 229 21.68 -3.17 5.62
CA LEU A 229 21.38 -3.72 6.94
C LEU A 229 20.73 -2.66 7.83
N LEU A 230 21.33 -1.47 7.95
CA LEU A 230 20.80 -0.37 8.76
C LEU A 230 19.39 0.05 8.31
N MET A 231 19.15 0.12 6.99
CA MET A 231 17.83 0.41 6.45
C MET A 231 16.81 -0.66 6.86
N ARG A 232 17.17 -1.95 6.74
CA ARG A 232 16.29 -3.07 7.12
C ARG A 232 16.02 -3.10 8.62
N GLU A 233 17.02 -2.82 9.45
CA GLU A 233 16.86 -2.70 10.90
C GLU A 233 15.93 -1.54 11.24
N THR A 234 16.12 -0.38 10.61
CA THR A 234 15.24 0.78 10.80
C THR A 234 13.78 0.43 10.50
N LEU A 235 13.53 -0.23 9.35
CA LEU A 235 12.19 -0.71 8.99
C LEU A 235 11.64 -1.74 9.98
N PHE A 236 12.49 -2.61 10.53
CA PHE A 236 12.09 -3.55 11.57
C PHE A 236 11.76 -2.86 12.90
N TYR A 237 12.50 -1.82 13.30
CA TYR A 237 12.19 -1.01 14.49
C TYR A 237 10.90 -0.19 14.32
N GLU A 238 10.63 0.27 13.11
CA GLU A 238 9.42 1.02 12.78
C GLU A 238 8.19 0.11 12.71
N LEU A 239 8.23 -0.94 11.88
CA LEU A 239 7.04 -1.74 11.54
C LEU A 239 6.99 -3.11 12.23
N GLY A 240 8.12 -3.65 12.67
CA GLY A 240 8.20 -5.03 13.21
C GLY A 240 8.26 -6.12 12.15
N ILE A 241 8.47 -5.75 10.87
CA ILE A 241 8.59 -6.70 9.76
C ILE A 241 10.06 -6.92 9.43
N GLN A 242 10.43 -8.19 9.29
CA GLN A 242 11.72 -8.58 8.75
C GLN A 242 11.65 -8.63 7.22
N PHE A 243 12.26 -7.64 6.59
CA PHE A 243 12.39 -7.58 5.14
C PHE A 243 13.52 -8.49 4.64
N PRO A 244 13.35 -9.15 3.48
CA PRO A 244 14.42 -9.90 2.83
C PRO A 244 15.64 -9.02 2.48
N THR A 245 16.75 -9.64 2.09
CA THR A 245 17.94 -8.90 1.62
C THR A 245 17.64 -8.18 0.30
N VAL A 246 18.29 -7.03 0.09
CA VAL A 246 18.15 -6.25 -1.15
C VAL A 246 19.30 -6.58 -2.10
N LYS A 247 18.98 -6.82 -3.37
CA LYS A 247 19.96 -7.04 -4.44
C LYS A 247 19.77 -6.00 -5.53
N PHE A 248 20.84 -5.28 -5.86
CA PHE A 248 20.86 -4.35 -6.97
C PHE A 248 21.28 -5.03 -8.27
N ARG A 249 20.60 -4.73 -9.37
CA ARG A 249 20.89 -5.24 -10.71
C ARG A 249 21.01 -4.08 -11.68
N LEU A 250 22.04 -4.09 -12.51
CA LEU A 250 22.19 -3.15 -13.61
C LEU A 250 21.12 -3.42 -14.66
N SER A 251 20.39 -2.38 -15.07
CA SER A 251 19.44 -2.46 -16.19
C SER A 251 19.77 -1.38 -17.22
N THR A 252 20.00 -1.81 -18.46
CA THR A 252 20.22 -0.92 -19.61
C THR A 252 18.93 -0.36 -20.18
N ASP A 253 17.79 -0.91 -19.77
CA ASP A 253 16.46 -0.49 -20.24
C ASP A 253 15.91 0.73 -19.51
N LEU A 254 16.55 1.15 -18.41
CA LEU A 254 16.10 2.25 -17.57
C LEU A 254 16.68 3.59 -18.03
N PRO A 255 15.90 4.68 -17.99
CA PRO A 255 16.43 6.02 -18.23
C PRO A 255 17.52 6.39 -17.23
N ASN A 256 18.41 7.30 -17.61
CA ASN A 256 19.51 7.74 -16.76
C ASN A 256 19.01 8.26 -15.41
N HIS A 257 19.69 7.89 -14.33
CA HIS A 257 19.35 8.28 -12.96
C HIS A 257 18.05 7.68 -12.41
N TYR A 258 17.38 6.77 -13.14
CA TYR A 258 16.22 6.05 -12.62
C TYR A 258 16.57 4.68 -12.05
N PHE A 259 15.70 4.20 -11.17
CA PHE A 259 15.71 2.85 -10.63
C PHE A 259 14.28 2.35 -10.43
N GLN A 260 14.13 1.05 -10.20
CA GLN A 260 12.85 0.39 -10.12
C GLN A 260 12.90 -0.75 -9.11
N ILE A 261 11.93 -0.79 -8.20
CA ILE A 261 11.88 -1.79 -7.12
C ILE A 261 10.88 -2.87 -7.55
N TRP A 262 11.29 -4.13 -7.47
CA TRP A 262 10.42 -5.25 -7.81
C TRP A 262 9.61 -5.68 -6.59
N LEU A 263 8.29 -5.82 -6.77
CA LEU A 263 7.45 -6.56 -5.83
C LEU A 263 7.43 -8.01 -6.27
N HIS A 264 8.26 -8.82 -5.62
CA HIS A 264 8.50 -10.22 -5.98
C HIS A 264 8.87 -10.39 -7.47
N GLN A 265 7.92 -10.76 -8.34
CA GLN A 265 8.16 -11.01 -9.77
C GLN A 265 7.65 -9.90 -10.69
N ILE A 266 7.01 -8.88 -10.14
CA ILE A 266 6.44 -7.78 -10.93
C ILE A 266 7.23 -6.50 -10.66
N ARG A 267 7.61 -5.82 -11.73
CA ARG A 267 8.30 -4.55 -11.64
C ARG A 267 7.38 -3.46 -11.06
N GLY A 268 7.86 -2.73 -10.06
CA GLY A 268 7.14 -1.60 -9.46
C GLY A 268 7.15 -0.35 -10.35
N PRO A 269 6.70 0.81 -9.85
CA PRO A 269 6.80 2.07 -10.57
C PRO A 269 8.26 2.51 -10.76
N LEU A 270 8.50 3.26 -11.84
CA LEU A 270 9.79 3.89 -12.10
C LEU A 270 10.03 5.01 -11.07
N ARG A 271 11.16 4.99 -10.36
CA ARG A 271 11.52 6.01 -9.36
C ARG A 271 12.73 6.80 -9.82
N GLU A 272 12.63 8.12 -9.67
CA GLU A 272 13.71 9.04 -10.02
C GLU A 272 14.77 9.07 -8.91
N GLY A 273 16.02 8.86 -9.27
CA GLY A 273 17.18 9.12 -8.43
C GLY A 273 17.79 10.49 -8.73
N LEU A 274 18.85 10.85 -8.00
CA LEU A 274 19.54 12.12 -8.20
C LEU A 274 20.70 11.98 -9.20
N ALA A 275 20.97 13.04 -9.95
CA ALA A 275 22.24 13.19 -10.65
C ALA A 275 23.41 13.37 -9.65
N PRO A 276 24.67 13.17 -10.05
CA PRO A 276 25.83 13.29 -9.16
C PRO A 276 26.02 14.70 -8.58
N ASP A 277 25.56 15.71 -9.31
CA ASP A 277 25.64 17.13 -8.97
C ASP A 277 24.35 17.65 -8.30
N GLU A 278 23.42 16.78 -7.94
CA GLU A 278 22.16 17.11 -7.27
C GLU A 278 22.12 16.66 -5.80
N VAL A 279 21.40 17.41 -4.98
CA VAL A 279 21.14 17.09 -3.56
C VAL A 279 19.67 17.33 -3.27
N PHE A 280 19.04 16.39 -2.58
CA PHE A 280 17.65 16.49 -2.13
C PHE A 280 17.58 17.15 -0.76
N VAL A 281 16.71 18.15 -0.58
CA VAL A 281 16.63 18.95 0.65
C VAL A 281 15.16 19.18 1.06
N ASN A 282 14.88 18.97 2.35
CA ASN A 282 13.61 19.37 2.95
C ASN A 282 13.71 20.83 3.43
N ILE A 283 13.13 21.76 2.67
CA ILE A 283 13.10 23.20 3.02
C ILE A 283 11.77 23.83 2.60
N PRO A 284 11.13 24.66 3.45
CA PRO A 284 9.93 25.40 3.08
C PRO A 284 10.16 26.34 1.87
N HIS A 285 9.19 26.42 0.96
CA HIS A 285 9.29 27.24 -0.27
C HIS A 285 9.51 28.73 0.00
N GLU A 286 9.02 29.28 1.11
CA GLU A 286 9.24 30.69 1.45
C GLU A 286 10.72 31.00 1.71
N GLN A 287 11.42 30.09 2.39
CA GLN A 287 12.85 30.24 2.68
C GLN A 287 13.70 30.09 1.42
N LEU A 288 13.26 29.27 0.46
CA LEU A 288 13.91 29.14 -0.85
C LEU A 288 13.90 30.47 -1.63
N LYS A 289 12.77 31.18 -1.63
CA LYS A 289 12.67 32.49 -2.29
C LYS A 289 13.59 33.53 -1.66
N LEU A 290 13.70 33.53 -0.33
CA LEU A 290 14.60 34.43 0.40
C LEU A 290 16.08 34.17 0.07
N LEU A 291 16.45 32.89 -0.05
CA LEU A 291 17.83 32.46 -0.33
C LEU A 291 18.20 32.55 -1.82
N LYS A 292 17.25 32.88 -2.70
CA LYS A 292 17.43 32.96 -4.17
C LYS A 292 18.01 31.67 -4.79
N ILE A 293 17.75 30.52 -4.16
CA ILE A 293 18.18 29.22 -4.66
C ILE A 293 17.15 28.73 -5.67
N LYS A 294 17.63 28.33 -6.84
CA LYS A 294 16.82 27.66 -7.85
C LYS A 294 16.96 26.16 -7.66
N GLY A 295 15.85 25.43 -7.78
CA GLY A 295 15.85 23.99 -7.72
C GLY A 295 14.54 23.44 -8.27
N ARG A 296 14.52 22.12 -8.49
CA ARG A 296 13.36 21.40 -9.02
C ARG A 296 12.50 20.92 -7.87
N GLU A 297 11.20 21.24 -7.93
CA GLU A 297 10.25 20.82 -6.90
C GLU A 297 10.14 19.29 -6.87
N ALA A 298 10.13 18.73 -5.66
CA ALA A 298 10.01 17.31 -5.43
C ALA A 298 9.15 17.05 -4.18
N ILE A 299 8.75 15.80 -3.99
CA ILE A 299 7.99 15.35 -2.82
C ILE A 299 8.86 14.36 -2.06
N ASN A 300 8.95 14.52 -0.74
CA ASN A 300 9.65 13.56 0.08
C ASN A 300 8.90 12.23 0.08
N PRO A 301 9.53 11.13 -0.37
CA PRO A 301 8.84 9.84 -0.49
C PRO A 301 8.47 9.24 0.89
N ASN A 302 9.11 9.68 1.99
CA ASN A 302 8.86 9.13 3.31
C ASN A 302 7.58 9.68 3.97
N ASP A 303 7.37 10.99 3.90
CA ASP A 303 6.29 11.69 4.62
C ASP A 303 5.40 12.57 3.74
N GLY A 304 5.66 12.64 2.44
CA GLY A 304 4.90 13.44 1.49
C GLY A 304 5.21 14.94 1.53
N SER A 305 6.14 15.40 2.37
CA SER A 305 6.45 16.83 2.49
C SER A 305 7.05 17.43 1.22
N LYS A 306 6.71 18.69 0.92
CA LYS A 306 7.33 19.41 -0.19
C LYS A 306 8.81 19.57 0.05
N SER A 307 9.59 19.22 -0.97
CA SER A 307 11.04 19.20 -0.96
C SER A 307 11.56 19.78 -2.26
N ILE A 308 12.87 19.96 -2.34
CA ILE A 308 13.51 20.49 -3.53
C ILE A 308 14.79 19.73 -3.84
N ILE A 309 15.06 19.59 -5.12
CA ILE A 309 16.34 19.11 -5.64
C ILE A 309 17.13 20.34 -6.09
N ILE A 310 18.31 20.52 -5.53
CA ILE A 310 19.19 21.66 -5.81
C ILE A 310 20.55 21.16 -6.27
N SER A 311 21.33 22.05 -6.88
CA SER A 311 22.72 21.74 -7.20
C SER A 311 23.55 21.52 -5.93
N THR A 312 24.56 20.67 -6.02
CA THR A 312 25.57 20.46 -4.97
C THR A 312 26.20 21.78 -4.52
N THR A 313 26.45 22.71 -5.46
CA THR A 313 27.01 24.04 -5.16
C THR A 313 26.09 24.91 -4.30
N ASP A 314 24.77 24.86 -4.55
CA ASP A 314 23.80 25.57 -3.72
C ASP A 314 23.58 24.88 -2.37
N ALA A 315 23.67 23.54 -2.34
CA ALA A 315 23.63 22.77 -1.11
C ALA A 315 24.81 23.10 -0.17
N GLU A 316 25.95 23.58 -0.70
CA GLU A 316 27.05 24.08 0.13
C GLU A 316 26.70 25.36 0.86
N LYS A 317 25.96 26.27 0.22
CA LYS A 317 25.47 27.51 0.84
C LYS A 317 24.49 27.23 1.99
N LEU A 318 23.83 26.07 1.95
CA LEU A 318 22.92 25.60 2.98
C LEU A 318 23.61 24.80 4.09
N LYS A 319 24.94 24.58 4.04
CA LYS A 319 25.66 23.76 5.05
C LYS A 319 25.52 24.31 6.47
N GLU A 320 25.43 25.62 6.62
CA GLU A 320 25.30 26.29 7.93
C GLU A 320 23.85 26.26 8.47
N LEU A 321 22.87 25.88 7.64
CA LEU A 321 21.47 25.82 8.02
C LEU A 321 21.09 24.39 8.43
N ILE A 322 20.16 24.28 9.38
CA ILE A 322 19.73 23.02 10.01
C ILE A 322 18.69 22.30 9.13
N PHE A 323 18.92 22.18 7.83
CA PHE A 323 18.05 21.42 6.94
C PHE A 323 18.60 20.02 6.72
N THR A 324 17.68 19.05 6.66
CA THR A 324 18.04 17.68 6.29
C THR A 324 18.30 17.62 4.79
N ARG A 325 19.41 16.98 4.44
CA ARG A 325 19.91 16.85 3.07
C ARG A 325 20.25 15.40 2.80
N TRP A 326 20.00 14.96 1.59
CA TRP A 326 20.31 13.61 1.13
C TRP A 326 21.09 13.69 -0.18
N ASN A 327 22.25 13.06 -0.21
CA ASN A 327 23.01 12.86 -1.44
C ASN A 327 22.35 11.79 -2.33
N THR A 328 22.94 11.51 -3.50
CA THR A 328 22.40 10.53 -4.46
C THR A 328 22.14 9.14 -3.85
N GLU A 329 23.06 8.64 -3.03
CA GLU A 329 22.94 7.33 -2.39
C GLU A 329 21.89 7.34 -1.27
N GLU A 330 21.94 8.34 -0.39
CA GLU A 330 21.02 8.49 0.73
C GLU A 330 19.58 8.68 0.24
N HIS A 331 19.38 9.38 -0.88
CA HIS A 331 18.09 9.53 -1.53
C HIS A 331 17.56 8.21 -2.13
N LEU A 332 18.45 7.39 -2.72
CA LEU A 332 18.09 6.05 -3.19
C LEU A 332 17.56 5.20 -2.02
N PHE A 333 18.27 5.19 -0.88
CA PHE A 333 17.83 4.45 0.31
C PHE A 333 16.56 5.04 0.95
N LEU A 334 16.41 6.36 1.00
CA LEU A 334 15.21 7.03 1.48
C LEU A 334 13.98 6.58 0.69
N THR A 335 14.10 6.57 -0.65
CA THR A 335 13.02 6.18 -1.56
C THR A 335 12.75 4.67 -1.50
N LEU A 336 13.79 3.84 -1.45
CA LEU A 336 13.65 2.40 -1.28
C LEU A 336 12.92 2.05 0.02
N ALA A 337 13.32 2.66 1.13
CA ALA A 337 12.68 2.44 2.42
C ALA A 337 11.21 2.88 2.39
N ALA A 338 10.89 4.02 1.74
CA ALA A 338 9.51 4.48 1.58
C ALA A 338 8.63 3.50 0.78
N GLU A 339 9.14 2.94 -0.32
CA GLU A 339 8.41 1.93 -1.09
C GLU A 339 8.18 0.66 -0.27
N LEU A 340 9.22 0.18 0.44
CA LEU A 340 9.11 -1.01 1.30
C LEU A 340 8.12 -0.80 2.44
N ARG A 341 8.03 0.41 3.02
CA ARG A 341 6.98 0.75 3.99
C ARG A 341 5.59 0.66 3.38
N THR A 342 5.43 1.17 2.16
CA THR A 342 4.13 1.20 1.47
C THR A 342 3.65 -0.22 1.13
N GLN A 343 4.57 -1.11 0.73
CA GLN A 343 4.28 -2.50 0.41
C GLN A 343 4.42 -3.46 1.61
N ALA A 344 4.66 -2.95 2.82
CA ALA A 344 5.08 -3.76 3.97
C ALA A 344 4.11 -4.90 4.30
N SER A 345 2.80 -4.68 4.14
CA SER A 345 1.79 -5.71 4.41
C SER A 345 1.89 -6.91 3.48
N GLU A 346 2.34 -6.72 2.24
CA GLU A 346 2.51 -7.80 1.26
C GLU A 346 3.76 -8.65 1.53
N TYR A 347 4.69 -8.16 2.35
CA TYR A 347 5.84 -8.93 2.82
C TYR A 347 5.53 -9.75 4.08
N LEU A 348 4.31 -9.66 4.63
CA LEU A 348 3.88 -10.47 5.76
C LEU A 348 3.23 -11.77 5.26
N SER A 349 4.02 -12.84 5.24
CA SER A 349 3.59 -14.19 4.86
C SER A 349 3.27 -15.05 6.08
N ILE A 350 2.58 -16.17 5.84
CA ILE A 350 2.24 -17.14 6.89
C ILE A 350 3.48 -17.66 7.62
N ALA A 351 4.50 -18.09 6.89
CA ALA A 351 5.75 -18.61 7.46
C ALA A 351 6.45 -17.61 8.41
N LYS A 352 6.35 -16.31 8.11
CA LYS A 352 6.91 -15.26 8.98
C LYS A 352 6.12 -15.12 10.27
N VAL A 353 4.78 -15.11 10.20
CA VAL A 353 3.94 -15.01 11.39
C VAL A 353 4.07 -16.25 12.26
N GLU A 354 4.19 -17.44 11.67
CA GLU A 354 4.49 -18.67 12.41
C GLU A 354 5.81 -18.60 13.15
N THR A 355 6.85 -18.03 12.52
CA THR A 355 8.15 -17.83 13.16
C THR A 355 8.03 -16.90 14.37
N ILE A 356 7.26 -15.82 14.26
CA ILE A 356 7.00 -14.89 15.37
C ILE A 356 6.22 -15.59 16.50
N LEU A 357 5.16 -16.33 16.17
CA LEU A 357 4.36 -17.06 17.14
C LEU A 357 5.17 -18.16 17.82
N SER A 358 6.01 -18.88 17.08
CA SER A 358 6.90 -19.92 17.61
C SER A 358 7.92 -19.34 18.60
N SER A 359 8.44 -18.14 18.32
CA SER A 359 9.33 -17.43 19.23
C SER A 359 8.60 -17.03 20.52
N LEU A 360 7.39 -16.46 20.39
CA LEU A 360 6.56 -16.11 21.53
C LEU A 360 6.13 -17.33 22.34
N ASN A 361 5.83 -18.46 21.71
CA ASN A 361 5.39 -19.69 22.37
C ASN A 361 6.43 -20.21 23.38
N ARG A 362 7.72 -19.93 23.16
CA ARG A 362 8.79 -20.28 24.11
C ARG A 362 8.69 -19.50 25.43
N SER A 363 8.17 -18.27 25.39
CA SER A 363 8.08 -17.38 26.55
C SER A 363 6.66 -17.28 27.13
N TYR A 364 5.63 -17.37 26.28
CA TYR A 364 4.22 -17.18 26.59
C TYR A 364 3.34 -18.29 25.98
N PRO A 365 3.57 -19.57 26.31
CA PRO A 365 2.87 -20.69 25.65
C PRO A 365 1.36 -20.66 25.86
N ALA A 366 0.90 -20.28 27.05
CA ALA A 366 -0.53 -20.20 27.37
C ALA A 366 -1.27 -19.14 26.52
N LEU A 367 -0.62 -18.00 26.24
CA LEU A 367 -1.17 -16.93 25.40
C LEU A 367 -1.33 -17.41 23.96
N VAL A 368 -0.26 -17.97 23.39
CA VAL A 368 -0.26 -18.45 22.00
C VAL A 368 -1.30 -19.57 21.83
N PHE A 369 -1.35 -20.53 22.75
CA PHE A 369 -2.36 -21.59 22.75
C PHE A 369 -3.78 -21.03 22.76
N LYS A 370 -4.09 -20.10 23.66
CA LYS A 370 -5.42 -19.51 23.78
C LYS A 370 -5.83 -18.70 22.56
N VAL A 371 -4.89 -18.00 21.93
CA VAL A 371 -5.18 -17.26 20.69
C VAL A 371 -5.47 -18.22 19.55
N LEU A 372 -4.66 -19.26 19.35
CA LEU A 372 -4.86 -20.22 18.26
C LEU A 372 -6.11 -21.10 18.47
N GLU A 373 -6.55 -21.29 19.71
CA GLU A 373 -7.86 -21.91 20.02
C GLU A 373 -9.04 -21.05 19.53
N ARG A 374 -8.85 -19.73 19.40
CA ARG A 374 -9.92 -18.78 19.09
C ARG A 374 -9.85 -18.16 17.69
N PHE A 375 -8.65 -18.00 17.14
CA PHE A 375 -8.41 -17.33 15.88
C PHE A 375 -7.53 -18.20 15.00
N SER A 376 -7.96 -18.41 13.76
CA SER A 376 -7.12 -19.00 12.73
C SER A 376 -5.91 -18.10 12.44
N LEU A 377 -4.79 -18.73 12.07
CA LEU A 377 -3.56 -18.02 11.75
C LEU A 377 -3.76 -17.00 10.61
N CYS A 378 -4.57 -17.36 9.61
CA CYS A 378 -4.96 -16.46 8.51
C CYS A 378 -5.66 -15.19 9.03
N THR A 379 -6.53 -15.30 10.04
CA THR A 379 -7.20 -14.15 10.66
C THR A 379 -6.19 -13.27 11.39
N ILE A 380 -5.24 -13.86 12.11
CA ILE A 380 -4.15 -13.13 12.78
C ILE A 380 -3.32 -12.37 11.74
N ILE A 381 -2.96 -13.01 10.62
CA ILE A 381 -2.24 -12.37 9.51
C ILE A 381 -3.03 -11.17 8.96
N ASP A 382 -4.33 -11.32 8.71
CA ASP A 382 -5.16 -10.22 8.21
C ASP A 382 -5.16 -9.01 9.18
N VAL A 383 -5.25 -9.26 10.49
CA VAL A 383 -5.15 -8.22 11.52
C VAL A 383 -3.81 -7.51 11.44
N LEU A 384 -2.71 -8.27 11.41
CA LEU A 384 -1.36 -7.71 11.35
C LEU A 384 -1.12 -6.94 10.05
N GLN A 385 -1.61 -7.43 8.91
CA GLN A 385 -1.54 -6.73 7.64
C GLN A 385 -2.32 -5.41 7.69
N ASN A 386 -3.49 -5.37 8.33
CA ASN A 386 -4.26 -4.12 8.49
C ASN A 386 -3.51 -3.10 9.36
N LEU A 387 -2.89 -3.53 10.45
CA LEU A 387 -2.05 -2.66 11.28
C LEU A 387 -0.87 -2.09 10.48
N VAL A 388 -0.14 -2.95 9.76
CA VAL A 388 1.02 -2.56 8.96
C VAL A 388 0.65 -1.66 7.78
N LYS A 389 -0.50 -1.87 7.12
CA LYS A 389 -1.02 -1.00 6.05
C LYS A 389 -1.19 0.45 6.51
N GLU A 390 -1.44 0.65 7.81
CA GLU A 390 -1.54 1.95 8.45
C GLU A 390 -0.26 2.34 9.22
N LYS A 391 0.87 1.69 8.91
CA LYS A 391 2.20 1.93 9.50
C LYS A 391 2.22 1.75 11.02
N VAL A 392 1.34 0.94 11.58
CA VAL A 392 1.34 0.57 13.00
C VAL A 392 2.29 -0.59 13.23
N SER A 393 3.22 -0.41 14.16
CA SER A 393 4.24 -1.41 14.49
C SER A 393 3.61 -2.68 15.07
N ILE A 394 3.98 -3.83 14.52
CA ILE A 394 3.58 -5.16 15.04
C ILE A 394 4.64 -5.79 15.94
N ARG A 395 5.66 -5.02 16.35
CA ARG A 395 6.74 -5.50 17.26
C ARG A 395 6.21 -5.99 18.59
N ASN A 396 5.23 -5.29 19.16
CA ASN A 396 4.61 -5.68 20.41
C ASN A 396 3.52 -6.73 20.18
N MET A 397 3.94 -7.87 19.65
CA MET A 397 3.05 -8.98 19.31
C MET A 397 2.33 -9.53 20.55
N TRP A 398 2.98 -9.52 21.72
CA TRP A 398 2.35 -9.92 22.98
C TRP A 398 1.07 -9.11 23.27
N THR A 399 1.16 -7.77 23.27
CA THR A 399 -0.03 -6.91 23.49
C THR A 399 -1.08 -7.07 22.40
N ILE A 400 -0.66 -7.29 21.14
CA ILE A 400 -1.61 -7.56 20.03
C ILE A 400 -2.40 -8.83 20.31
N LEU A 401 -1.73 -9.93 20.65
CA LEU A 401 -2.35 -11.22 20.94
C LEU A 401 -3.25 -11.17 22.18
N GLU A 402 -2.84 -10.47 23.24
CA GLU A 402 -3.72 -10.24 24.40
C GLU A 402 -4.97 -9.46 24.02
N THR A 403 -4.81 -8.39 23.24
CA THR A 403 -5.95 -7.58 22.78
C THR A 403 -6.93 -8.44 21.98
N LEU A 404 -6.44 -9.33 21.11
CA LEU A 404 -7.31 -10.25 20.36
C LEU A 404 -8.14 -11.14 21.28
N LEU A 405 -7.60 -11.61 22.42
CA LEU A 405 -8.35 -12.38 23.41
C LEU A 405 -9.35 -11.52 24.19
N GLU A 406 -9.01 -10.26 24.47
CA GLU A 406 -9.87 -9.31 25.18
C GLU A 406 -11.07 -8.84 24.35
N VAL A 407 -10.95 -8.82 23.02
CA VAL A 407 -12.08 -8.53 22.13
C VAL A 407 -13.15 -9.59 22.35
N GLN A 408 -14.15 -9.30 23.18
CA GLN A 408 -15.32 -10.14 23.40
C GLN A 408 -16.46 -9.71 22.48
N SER A 409 -17.26 -10.67 21.99
CA SER A 409 -18.58 -10.38 21.40
C SER A 409 -19.54 -9.99 22.53
N ILE A 410 -19.52 -8.72 22.95
CA ILE A 410 -20.45 -8.24 23.97
C ILE A 410 -21.64 -7.57 23.27
N ALA A 411 -22.81 -8.15 23.49
CA ALA A 411 -24.08 -7.64 22.98
C ALA A 411 -24.36 -6.21 23.44
N LYS A 412 -25.09 -5.48 22.58
CA LYS A 412 -25.41 -4.05 22.63
C LYS A 412 -26.06 -3.51 23.92
N GLU A 413 -26.35 -4.32 24.94
CA GLU A 413 -27.29 -3.95 26.01
C GLU A 413 -26.69 -3.76 27.42
N ASP A 414 -25.44 -4.18 27.69
CA ASP A 414 -24.96 -4.27 29.08
C ASP A 414 -24.10 -3.08 29.59
N PHE A 415 -23.81 -2.07 28.75
CA PHE A 415 -22.90 -0.97 29.13
C PHE A 415 -23.53 0.11 30.05
N GLU A 416 -24.86 0.17 30.19
CA GLU A 416 -25.50 1.17 31.06
C GLU A 416 -25.65 0.72 32.53
N LYS A 417 -25.38 -0.55 32.87
CA LYS A 417 -25.79 -1.10 34.19
C LYS A 417 -24.71 -1.78 35.04
N LYS A 418 -23.45 -1.86 34.60
CA LYS A 418 -22.39 -2.44 35.44
C LYS A 418 -21.20 -1.49 35.56
N ILE A 419 -20.96 -1.03 36.79
CA ILE A 419 -19.77 -0.29 37.20
C ILE A 419 -18.55 -1.18 36.89
N PRO A 420 -17.65 -0.81 35.96
CA PRO A 420 -16.48 -1.62 35.68
C PRO A 420 -15.41 -1.36 36.76
N ILE A 421 -15.24 -2.32 37.66
CA ILE A 421 -14.09 -2.38 38.59
C ILE A 421 -12.87 -2.89 37.79
N SER A 422 -12.35 -2.05 36.88
CA SER A 422 -10.95 -2.05 36.36
C SER A 422 -10.67 -0.87 35.40
N LEU A 423 -11.33 0.27 35.63
CA LEU A 423 -11.33 1.47 34.77
C LEU A 423 -9.99 2.26 34.68
N LEU A 424 -8.84 1.67 35.03
CA LEU A 424 -7.54 2.37 35.00
C LEU A 424 -6.47 1.73 34.11
N GLN A 425 -6.74 0.59 33.46
CA GLN A 425 -5.79 -0.04 32.53
C GLN A 425 -6.40 -0.51 31.20
N ALA A 426 -7.72 -0.75 31.14
CA ALA A 426 -8.36 -1.20 29.92
C ALA A 426 -8.73 0.00 29.04
N ARG A 427 -7.99 0.20 27.96
CA ARG A 427 -8.53 0.93 26.82
C ARG A 427 -9.64 0.08 26.21
N ILE A 428 -10.86 0.28 26.72
CA ILE A 428 -12.03 -0.54 26.37
C ILE A 428 -12.23 -0.48 24.85
N CYS A 429 -12.09 -1.64 24.20
CA CYS A 429 -12.42 -1.80 22.78
C CYS A 429 -13.94 -1.56 22.60
N PRO A 430 -14.37 -0.78 21.59
CA PRO A 430 -15.78 -0.50 21.34
C PRO A 430 -16.55 -1.79 21.12
N ALA A 431 -17.79 -1.83 21.60
CA ALA A 431 -18.70 -2.95 21.41
C ALA A 431 -18.92 -3.23 19.90
N VAL A 432 -18.51 -4.42 19.48
CA VAL A 432 -18.75 -4.96 18.15
C VAL A 432 -19.92 -5.94 18.36
N GLY A 433 -21.12 -5.62 17.82
CA GLY A 433 -22.39 -6.36 17.98
C GLY A 433 -22.40 -7.88 17.67
N THR A 434 -23.60 -8.47 17.61
CA THR A 434 -23.86 -9.89 17.93
C THR A 434 -23.89 -10.90 16.77
N ASP A 435 -23.71 -10.53 15.51
CA ASP A 435 -23.64 -11.51 14.40
C ASP A 435 -22.25 -12.17 14.28
N THR A 436 -22.19 -13.44 13.94
CA THR A 436 -20.95 -14.20 13.65
C THR A 436 -20.10 -13.62 12.51
N LYS A 437 -20.58 -12.59 11.80
CA LYS A 437 -19.81 -11.76 10.86
C LYS A 437 -18.95 -10.67 11.53
N LEU A 438 -18.95 -10.56 12.85
CA LEU A 438 -18.34 -9.44 13.59
C LEU A 438 -16.90 -9.61 14.06
N PHE A 439 -16.33 -10.83 14.01
CA PHE A 439 -14.87 -11.03 14.08
C PHE A 439 -14.22 -10.76 12.72
N SER A 440 -14.50 -9.59 12.14
CA SER A 440 -13.72 -9.14 10.98
C SER A 440 -12.32 -8.77 11.46
N ALA A 441 -11.30 -9.21 10.72
CA ALA A 441 -9.92 -8.77 10.94
C ALA A 441 -9.78 -7.24 10.99
N LYS A 442 -10.69 -6.50 10.34
CA LYS A 442 -10.77 -5.03 10.43
C LYS A 442 -11.14 -4.56 11.83
N ASN A 443 -12.18 -5.12 12.44
CA ASN A 443 -12.60 -4.74 13.79
C ASN A 443 -11.55 -5.12 14.84
N CYS A 444 -10.95 -6.30 14.70
CA CYS A 444 -9.83 -6.73 15.54
C CYS A 444 -8.63 -5.78 15.40
N SER A 445 -8.35 -5.30 14.18
CA SER A 445 -7.29 -4.29 14.00
C SER A 445 -7.62 -2.96 14.67
N GLU A 446 -8.87 -2.48 14.65
CA GLU A 446 -9.28 -1.27 15.39
C GLU A 446 -9.05 -1.43 16.89
N ALA A 447 -9.47 -2.56 17.47
CA ALA A 447 -9.23 -2.89 18.87
C ALA A 447 -7.73 -2.85 19.21
N CYS A 448 -6.89 -3.52 18.41
CA CYS A 448 -5.44 -3.50 18.58
C CYS A 448 -4.86 -2.09 18.48
N ARG A 449 -5.35 -1.23 17.58
CA ARG A 449 -4.88 0.16 17.46
C ARG A 449 -5.14 0.95 18.74
N ILE A 450 -6.30 0.77 19.36
CA ILE A 450 -6.63 1.42 20.63
C ILE A 450 -5.61 0.99 21.69
N THR A 451 -5.38 -0.31 21.89
CA THR A 451 -4.39 -0.79 22.87
C THR A 451 -2.98 -0.29 22.55
N LEU A 452 -2.61 -0.22 21.27
CA LEU A 452 -1.31 0.27 20.78
C LEU A 452 -1.20 1.80 20.70
N GLY A 453 -2.21 2.55 21.15
CA GLY A 453 -2.25 4.02 21.10
C GLY A 453 -1.02 4.75 21.66
N SER A 454 -0.28 4.21 22.64
CA SER A 454 0.97 4.84 23.09
C SER A 454 2.07 4.75 22.04
N SER A 455 2.19 3.59 21.38
CA SER A 455 3.12 3.39 20.27
C SER A 455 2.73 4.26 19.07
N ILE A 456 1.43 4.34 18.76
CA ILE A 456 0.90 5.18 17.67
C ILE A 456 1.15 6.67 17.97
N THR A 457 0.84 7.10 19.19
CA THR A 457 1.05 8.47 19.65
C THR A 457 2.52 8.85 19.59
N PHE A 458 3.42 7.98 20.08
CA PHE A 458 4.86 8.20 19.99
C PHE A 458 5.34 8.28 18.54
N ALA A 459 4.87 7.38 17.67
CA ALA A 459 5.25 7.37 16.25
C ALA A 459 4.87 8.66 15.53
N VAL A 460 3.68 9.21 15.81
CA VAL A 460 3.20 10.44 15.19
C VAL A 460 3.84 11.69 15.79
N THR A 461 3.96 11.75 17.12
CA THR A 461 4.50 12.93 17.82
C THR A 461 6.03 12.97 17.85
N ARG A 462 6.70 11.85 17.55
CA ARG A 462 8.15 11.64 17.73
C ARG A 462 8.63 12.04 19.13
N GLY A 463 7.80 11.75 20.14
CA GLY A 463 8.08 12.05 21.55
C GLY A 463 7.72 13.46 22.01
N THR A 464 7.16 14.30 21.14
CA THR A 464 6.65 15.61 21.56
C THR A 464 5.32 15.47 22.32
N LYS A 465 5.05 16.38 23.27
CA LYS A 465 3.80 16.37 24.05
C LYS A 465 2.59 16.94 23.31
N ALA A 466 2.75 17.34 22.05
CA ALA A 466 1.70 17.99 21.30
C ALA A 466 1.56 17.39 19.90
N ILE A 467 0.31 17.24 19.47
CA ILE A 467 -0.02 16.74 18.13
C ILE A 467 -0.82 17.80 17.38
N SER A 468 -0.36 18.12 16.17
CA SER A 468 -1.10 18.98 15.24
C SER A 468 -2.13 18.15 14.48
N VAL A 469 -3.40 18.55 14.54
CA VAL A 469 -4.50 17.78 13.96
C VAL A 469 -5.42 18.60 13.06
N TRP A 470 -5.99 17.94 12.07
CA TRP A 470 -7.17 18.39 11.35
C TRP A 470 -8.41 17.71 11.92
N LEU A 471 -9.44 18.50 12.16
CA LEU A 471 -10.74 18.01 12.64
C LEU A 471 -11.73 17.91 11.48
N LEU A 472 -12.73 17.06 11.62
CA LEU A 472 -13.86 17.01 10.70
C LEU A 472 -15.04 17.82 11.24
N SER A 473 -15.81 18.44 10.34
CA SER A 473 -17.15 18.94 10.69
C SER A 473 -18.08 17.79 11.10
N LYS A 474 -19.08 18.11 11.94
CA LYS A 474 -20.09 17.13 12.36
C LYS A 474 -20.85 16.53 11.18
N ASP A 475 -21.07 17.31 10.12
CA ASP A 475 -21.81 16.87 8.93
C ASP A 475 -21.01 15.81 8.14
N ILE A 476 -19.70 16.04 7.95
CA ILE A 476 -18.81 15.03 7.35
C ILE A 476 -18.74 13.79 8.23
N GLU A 477 -18.54 13.94 9.55
CA GLU A 477 -18.49 12.80 10.48
C GLU A 477 -19.76 11.94 10.38
N HIS A 478 -20.93 12.58 10.39
CA HIS A 478 -22.21 11.88 10.32
C HIS A 478 -22.40 11.21 8.96
N ARG A 479 -22.04 11.87 7.86
CA ARG A 479 -22.16 11.31 6.51
C ARG A 479 -21.25 10.11 6.28
N VAL A 480 -20.00 10.20 6.74
CA VAL A 480 -19.03 9.09 6.67
C VAL A 480 -19.47 7.95 7.58
N GLN A 481 -19.94 8.23 8.80
CA GLN A 481 -20.46 7.18 9.68
C GLN A 481 -21.66 6.43 9.06
N TYR A 482 -22.53 7.14 8.34
CA TYR A 482 -23.66 6.56 7.63
C TYR A 482 -23.26 5.73 6.40
N SER A 483 -22.00 5.80 5.94
CA SER A 483 -21.53 5.08 4.75
C SER A 483 -21.61 3.56 4.89
N ASN A 484 -21.64 3.04 6.12
CA ASN A 484 -21.88 1.63 6.41
C ASN A 484 -23.28 1.16 6.03
N GLN A 485 -24.27 2.06 6.08
CA GLN A 485 -25.67 1.75 5.74
C GLN A 485 -25.97 2.12 4.28
N ALA A 486 -25.53 3.31 3.86
CA ALA A 486 -25.66 3.77 2.49
C ALA A 486 -24.30 4.30 1.98
N PRO A 487 -23.65 3.58 1.05
CA PRO A 487 -22.36 3.98 0.49
C PRO A 487 -22.37 5.44 0.02
N MET A 488 -21.24 6.13 0.17
CA MET A 488 -21.08 7.49 -0.35
C MET A 488 -21.14 7.49 -1.87
N GLU A 489 -21.88 8.45 -2.43
CA GLU A 489 -21.89 8.70 -3.85
C GLU A 489 -20.51 9.21 -4.30
N GLU A 490 -20.18 8.98 -5.57
CA GLU A 490 -18.88 9.35 -6.11
C GLU A 490 -18.65 10.87 -6.04
N GLN A 491 -19.70 11.68 -6.22
CA GLN A 491 -19.63 13.13 -6.12
C GLN A 491 -19.27 13.59 -4.70
N GLU A 492 -19.87 12.98 -3.67
CA GLU A 492 -19.59 13.27 -2.27
C GLU A 492 -18.14 12.92 -1.90
N LYS A 493 -17.63 11.78 -2.40
CA LYS A 493 -16.24 11.38 -2.20
C LYS A 493 -15.28 12.38 -2.84
N ILE A 494 -15.53 12.78 -4.09
CA ILE A 494 -14.71 13.75 -4.81
C ILE A 494 -14.70 15.10 -4.08
N ALA A 495 -15.84 15.54 -3.56
CA ALA A 495 -15.94 16.76 -2.77
C ALA A 495 -15.11 16.68 -1.48
N LEU A 496 -15.18 15.56 -0.75
CA LEU A 496 -14.41 15.36 0.48
C LEU A 496 -12.89 15.35 0.21
N LEU A 497 -12.48 14.62 -0.82
CA LEU A 497 -11.08 14.53 -1.24
C LEU A 497 -10.54 15.90 -1.69
N THR A 498 -11.36 16.68 -2.38
CA THR A 498 -11.02 18.05 -2.79
C THR A 498 -10.80 18.96 -1.59
N GLU A 499 -11.65 18.88 -0.57
CA GLU A 499 -11.46 19.68 0.64
C GLU A 499 -10.16 19.29 1.37
N ILE A 500 -9.85 18.00 1.46
CA ILE A 500 -8.59 17.53 2.04
C ILE A 500 -7.39 18.06 1.22
N ASP A 501 -7.45 18.03 -0.11
CA ASP A 501 -6.40 18.58 -0.98
C ASP A 501 -6.18 20.08 -0.77
N ASN A 502 -7.26 20.85 -0.58
CA ASN A 502 -7.20 22.28 -0.28
C ASN A 502 -6.49 22.53 1.06
N GLN A 503 -6.78 21.72 2.09
CA GLN A 503 -6.12 21.81 3.40
C GLN A 503 -4.62 21.44 3.31
N VAL A 504 -4.30 20.37 2.59
CA VAL A 504 -2.91 19.96 2.31
C VAL A 504 -2.14 21.08 1.59
N SER A 505 -2.74 21.66 0.55
CA SER A 505 -2.14 22.73 -0.23
C SER A 505 -1.89 23.99 0.59
N SER A 506 -2.87 24.39 1.42
CA SER A 506 -2.75 25.52 2.35
C SER A 506 -1.69 25.27 3.41
N PHE A 507 -1.61 24.04 3.92
CA PHE A 507 -0.61 23.68 4.93
C PHE A 507 0.82 23.74 4.37
N TYR A 508 1.04 23.31 3.12
CA TYR A 508 2.36 23.46 2.49
C TYR A 508 2.81 24.90 2.24
N GLN A 509 1.89 25.86 2.26
CA GLN A 509 2.26 27.28 2.23
C GLN A 509 2.73 27.77 3.59
N SER A 510 2.32 27.11 4.67
CA SER A 510 2.81 27.40 6.03
C SER A 510 4.20 26.81 6.26
N THR A 511 4.98 27.38 7.19
CA THR A 511 6.36 26.98 7.54
C THR A 511 6.51 25.55 8.11
N ALA A 512 5.43 24.79 8.22
CA ALA A 512 5.43 23.48 8.86
C ALA A 512 5.86 22.38 7.89
N THR A 513 6.73 21.48 8.38
CA THR A 513 7.39 20.44 7.57
C THR A 513 6.66 19.09 7.56
N THR A 514 5.80 18.81 8.55
CA THR A 514 5.11 17.53 8.69
C THR A 514 3.60 17.68 8.56
N LEU A 515 2.97 16.90 7.70
CA LEU A 515 1.52 16.90 7.53
C LEU A 515 0.80 16.61 8.87
N PRO A 516 -0.26 17.36 9.19
CA PRO A 516 -1.10 17.07 10.35
C PRO A 516 -1.85 15.75 10.20
N VAL A 517 -2.26 15.20 11.33
CA VAL A 517 -3.09 14.00 11.39
C VAL A 517 -4.57 14.37 11.36
N ILE A 518 -5.40 13.60 10.65
CA ILE A 518 -6.85 13.77 10.74
C ILE A 518 -7.34 13.03 11.99
N LEU A 519 -7.96 13.76 12.91
CA LEU A 519 -8.49 13.23 14.16
C LEU A 519 -10.01 13.11 14.10
N THR A 520 -10.53 11.91 14.39
CA THR A 520 -11.95 11.55 14.21
C THR A 520 -12.50 10.73 15.37
N LYS A 521 -13.81 10.49 15.38
CA LYS A 521 -14.44 9.47 16.24
C LYS A 521 -14.10 8.05 15.74
N MET A 522 -14.09 7.09 16.67
CA MET A 522 -13.83 5.69 16.38
C MET A 522 -14.72 5.11 15.26
N SER A 523 -16.02 5.46 15.25
CA SER A 523 -16.98 5.00 14.24
C SER A 523 -16.68 5.48 12.82
N VAL A 524 -15.87 6.52 12.65
CA VAL A 524 -15.56 7.18 11.38
C VAL A 524 -14.16 6.81 10.88
N ARG A 525 -13.23 6.53 11.79
CA ARG A 525 -11.79 6.41 11.53
C ARG A 525 -11.45 5.46 10.38
N LEU A 526 -11.88 4.20 10.47
CA LEU A 526 -11.61 3.19 9.44
C LEU A 526 -12.21 3.56 8.09
N LEU A 527 -13.48 4.00 8.08
CA LEU A 527 -14.20 4.36 6.86
C LEU A 527 -13.53 5.52 6.15
N LEU A 528 -13.15 6.56 6.90
CA LEU A 528 -12.43 7.68 6.34
C LEU A 528 -11.07 7.26 5.80
N ARG A 529 -10.33 6.43 6.55
CA ARG A 529 -9.03 5.92 6.10
C ARG A 529 -9.18 5.16 4.78
N GLU A 530 -10.19 4.32 4.63
CA GLU A 530 -10.46 3.59 3.39
C GLU A 530 -10.78 4.52 2.20
N ILE A 531 -11.49 5.62 2.45
CA ILE A 531 -11.80 6.62 1.42
C ILE A 531 -10.54 7.37 0.97
N ILE A 532 -9.69 7.81 1.92
CA ILE A 532 -8.59 8.73 1.61
C ILE A 532 -7.26 8.04 1.32
N ALA A 533 -7.07 6.78 1.72
CA ALA A 533 -5.76 6.12 1.70
C ALA A 533 -5.11 6.04 0.32
N LEU A 534 -5.92 6.13 -0.73
CA LEU A 534 -5.47 6.04 -2.12
C LEU A 534 -4.86 7.34 -2.62
N GLU A 535 -5.54 8.46 -2.35
CA GLU A 535 -5.10 9.78 -2.80
C GLU A 535 -4.11 10.42 -1.82
N PHE A 536 -4.27 10.11 -0.54
CA PHE A 536 -3.44 10.65 0.53
C PHE A 536 -2.85 9.52 1.39
N PRO A 537 -1.93 8.71 0.84
CA PRO A 537 -1.33 7.59 1.57
C PRO A 537 -0.50 8.04 2.79
N TYR A 538 0.02 9.26 2.78
CA TYR A 538 0.84 9.84 3.84
C TYR A 538 0.02 10.45 5.00
N ILE A 539 -1.27 10.71 4.81
CA ILE A 539 -2.12 11.27 5.86
C ILE A 539 -2.57 10.14 6.79
N ASN A 540 -2.19 10.26 8.06
CA ASN A 540 -2.68 9.37 9.11
C ASN A 540 -4.07 9.81 9.55
N VAL A 541 -4.97 8.84 9.72
CA VAL A 541 -6.29 9.03 10.33
C VAL A 541 -6.29 8.34 11.67
N LEU A 542 -6.40 9.11 12.74
CA LEU A 542 -6.45 8.60 14.11
C LEU A 542 -7.82 8.83 14.74
N SER A 543 -8.14 7.99 15.71
CA SER A 543 -9.28 8.20 16.60
C SER A 543 -8.84 8.82 17.92
N TYR A 544 -9.75 9.51 18.62
CA TYR A 544 -9.46 10.02 19.98
C TYR A 544 -9.01 8.92 20.95
N ASN A 545 -9.49 7.68 20.77
CA ASN A 545 -9.16 6.54 21.63
C ASN A 545 -7.76 5.94 21.36
N GLU A 546 -7.13 6.30 20.25
CA GLU A 546 -5.76 5.88 19.89
C GLU A 546 -4.70 6.83 20.44
N LEU A 547 -5.10 7.96 21.04
CA LEU A 547 -4.18 8.95 21.58
C LEU A 547 -3.91 8.70 23.06
N ASP A 548 -2.67 8.92 23.50
CA ASP A 548 -2.36 8.97 24.92
C ASP A 548 -3.09 10.14 25.60
N PRO A 549 -3.76 9.93 26.76
CA PRO A 549 -4.53 10.97 27.43
C PRO A 549 -3.74 12.23 27.81
N GLY A 550 -2.41 12.13 27.91
CA GLY A 550 -1.52 13.24 28.28
C GLY A 550 -1.07 14.12 27.10
N VAL A 551 -1.44 13.80 25.86
CA VAL A 551 -1.02 14.57 24.69
C VAL A 551 -1.92 15.78 24.46
N ASN A 552 -1.28 16.93 24.23
CA ASN A 552 -1.96 18.17 23.93
C ASN A 552 -2.37 18.22 22.44
N ILE A 553 -3.66 18.24 22.17
CA ILE A 553 -4.22 18.29 20.82
C ILE A 553 -4.25 19.76 20.36
N LYS A 554 -3.52 20.06 19.28
CA LYS A 554 -3.50 21.38 18.65
C LYS A 554 -4.27 21.35 17.33
N PRO A 555 -5.54 21.79 17.30
CA PRO A 555 -6.30 21.86 16.06
C PRO A 555 -5.71 22.94 15.15
N VAL A 556 -5.29 22.54 13.94
CA VAL A 556 -4.73 23.44 12.92
C VAL A 556 -5.81 23.91 11.96
N ALA A 557 -6.70 23.00 11.55
CA ALA A 557 -7.79 23.29 10.62
C ALA A 557 -8.99 22.36 10.88
N CYS A 558 -10.12 22.71 10.27
CA CYS A 558 -11.33 21.90 10.28
C CYS A 558 -11.83 21.72 8.83
N ILE A 559 -11.91 20.47 8.38
CA ILE A 559 -12.42 20.06 7.07
C ILE A 559 -13.95 20.14 7.11
N LYS A 560 -14.54 20.91 6.20
CA LYS A 560 -16.00 21.13 6.11
C LYS A 560 -16.43 21.06 4.64
N TRP A 561 -17.69 20.74 4.39
CA TRP A 561 -18.24 20.85 3.03
C TRP A 561 -18.23 22.32 2.59
N GLU A 562 -17.72 22.62 1.40
CA GLU A 562 -17.80 23.97 0.81
C GLU A 562 -19.26 24.35 0.48
N ASN A 563 -20.07 23.38 0.05
CA ASN A 563 -21.49 23.53 -0.24
C ASN A 563 -22.29 22.54 0.61
N HIS A 564 -23.41 22.99 1.21
CA HIS A 564 -24.34 22.09 1.88
C HIS A 564 -24.93 21.11 0.87
N PHE A 565 -24.61 19.83 1.02
CA PHE A 565 -25.29 18.72 0.34
C PHE A 565 -26.62 18.41 1.02
#